data_AF-A0AA91U4U1-F1
#
_entry.id   AF-A0AA91U4U1-F1
#
_cell.length_a   1.000
_cell.length_b   1.000
_cell.length_c   1.000
_cell.angle_alpha   90.00
_cell.angle_beta   90.00
_cell.angle_gamma   90.00
#
_symmetry.space_group_name_H-M   'P 1'
#
loop_
_entity.id
_entity.type
_entity.pdbx_description
1 polymer ?
#
loop_
_entity_poly.entity_id
_entity_poly.type
_entity_poly.pdbx_seq_one_letter_code
_entity_poly.pdbx_strand_id
1 'polypeptide(L)'
;MRSLFVVAVACMLAACAQREPVKLYSGAEQSTGQIVVVEMPYTLEVLNINGQPVPAANSMTGNRDRKLHLQPGQYRINAYYEDVYDIGGGLSHEVVRTRSATFMIDGKAGDVWTLGFDAPENLAEAQAMEDNFAGWAQNTRTGQRNPTEPGPAYVSLVGQLMGGGNSPTYSEEVKPLGAQVAATPAPMAPSQAPAAQQTLPHSDATLTTLQQLWLLLSPESRKAFLQWAEE
;
A
#
# COMPACT_ATOMS: atom_id res chain seq x y z
N MET A 1 6.48 -52.48 11.12
CA MET A 1 5.26 -51.69 10.82
C MET A 1 5.12 -50.42 11.66
N ARG A 2 5.52 -50.40 12.95
CA ARG A 2 5.47 -49.17 13.79
C ARG A 2 6.44 -48.05 13.36
N SER A 3 7.59 -48.39 12.75
CA SER A 3 8.60 -47.41 12.32
C SER A 3 8.23 -46.63 11.04
N LEU A 4 7.49 -47.26 10.11
CA LEU A 4 7.03 -46.61 8.87
C LEU A 4 5.95 -45.55 9.13
N PHE A 5 5.14 -45.74 10.17
CA PHE A 5 4.11 -44.77 10.57
C PHE A 5 4.70 -43.49 11.18
N VAL A 6 5.85 -43.60 11.87
CA VAL A 6 6.53 -42.46 12.49
C VAL A 6 7.18 -41.54 11.46
N VAL A 7 7.71 -42.10 10.35
CA VAL A 7 8.30 -41.31 9.26
C VAL A 7 7.23 -40.57 8.46
N ALA A 8 6.07 -41.19 8.21
CA ALA A 8 4.97 -40.55 7.48
C ALA A 8 4.35 -39.36 8.24
N VAL A 9 4.25 -39.44 9.57
CA VAL A 9 3.73 -38.36 10.42
C VAL A 9 4.74 -37.20 10.54
N ALA A 10 6.05 -37.48 10.49
CA ALA A 10 7.08 -36.44 10.50
C ALA A 10 7.11 -35.61 9.19
N CYS A 11 6.82 -36.22 8.04
CA CYS A 11 6.76 -35.50 6.75
C CYS A 11 5.53 -34.60 6.61
N MET A 12 4.40 -34.91 7.27
CA MET A 12 3.19 -34.07 7.21
C MET A 12 3.30 -32.77 8.05
N LEU A 13 4.24 -32.69 9.00
CA LEU A 13 4.46 -31.49 9.81
C LEU A 13 5.36 -30.44 9.15
N ALA A 14 6.05 -30.78 8.06
CA ALA A 14 6.96 -29.86 7.35
C ALA A 14 6.26 -28.98 6.30
N ALA A 15 4.98 -29.23 5.98
CA ALA A 15 4.28 -28.56 4.87
C ALA A 15 3.55 -27.26 5.25
N CYS A 16 3.47 -26.88 6.53
CA CYS A 16 2.59 -25.79 6.97
C CYS A 16 3.29 -24.45 7.29
N ALA A 17 4.57 -24.26 6.93
CA ALA A 17 5.29 -23.04 7.30
C ALA A 17 5.92 -22.27 6.12
N GLN A 18 5.82 -22.77 4.89
CA GLN A 18 6.39 -22.08 3.74
C GLN A 18 5.37 -21.04 3.23
N ARG A 19 5.39 -19.84 3.83
CA ARG A 19 4.57 -18.71 3.39
C ARG A 19 4.95 -18.36 1.94
N GLU A 20 3.94 -18.34 1.08
CA GLU A 20 4.12 -18.16 -0.36
C GLU A 20 4.39 -16.70 -0.72
N PRO A 21 5.19 -16.44 -1.77
CA PRO A 21 5.33 -15.10 -2.35
C PRO A 21 3.98 -14.54 -2.80
N VAL A 22 3.85 -13.20 -2.81
CA VAL A 22 2.64 -12.53 -3.29
C VAL A 22 2.67 -12.45 -4.81
N LYS A 23 1.82 -13.21 -5.48
CA LYS A 23 1.66 -13.17 -6.93
C LYS A 23 0.75 -12.02 -7.35
N LEU A 24 1.28 -11.04 -8.08
CA LEU A 24 0.54 -9.86 -8.54
C LEU A 24 0.33 -9.84 -10.06
N TYR A 25 0.26 -11.02 -10.68
CA TYR A 25 -0.01 -11.17 -12.12
C TYR A 25 -1.06 -12.25 -12.37
N SER A 26 -1.77 -12.15 -13.50
CA SER A 26 -2.82 -13.09 -13.90
C SER A 26 -2.27 -14.41 -14.48
N GLY A 27 -3.11 -15.45 -14.47
CA GLY A 27 -2.77 -16.75 -15.07
C GLY A 27 -2.12 -17.75 -14.10
N ALA A 28 -1.53 -18.82 -14.64
CA ALA A 28 -0.86 -19.85 -13.85
C ALA A 28 0.42 -19.33 -13.20
N GLU A 29 0.91 -20.01 -12.16
CA GLU A 29 2.22 -19.72 -11.59
C GLU A 29 3.31 -19.91 -12.65
N GLN A 30 4.27 -19.00 -12.66
CA GLN A 30 5.39 -18.97 -13.60
C GLN A 30 6.67 -19.20 -12.81
N SER A 31 7.67 -19.80 -13.44
CA SER A 31 8.96 -20.02 -12.77
C SER A 31 9.66 -18.68 -12.52
N THR A 32 10.50 -18.62 -11.49
CA THR A 32 11.25 -17.41 -11.11
C THR A 32 12.08 -16.82 -12.26
N GLY A 33 12.55 -17.65 -13.21
CA GLY A 33 13.26 -17.21 -14.40
C GLY A 33 12.40 -16.48 -15.44
N GLN A 34 11.08 -16.47 -15.30
CA GLN A 34 10.13 -15.82 -16.22
C GLN A 34 9.50 -14.55 -15.64
N ILE A 35 9.66 -14.33 -14.34
CA ILE A 35 9.06 -13.21 -13.60
C ILE A 35 10.13 -12.28 -13.06
N VAL A 36 9.70 -11.14 -12.52
CA VAL A 36 10.50 -10.26 -11.68
C VAL A 36 10.10 -10.52 -10.23
N VAL A 37 11.09 -10.68 -9.36
CA VAL A 37 10.88 -10.76 -7.91
C VAL A 37 11.28 -9.44 -7.28
N VAL A 38 10.39 -8.84 -6.50
CA VAL A 38 10.70 -7.67 -5.67
C VAL A 38 10.73 -8.10 -4.21
N GLU A 39 11.88 -8.00 -3.57
CA GLU A 39 12.09 -8.28 -2.16
C GLU A 39 12.05 -6.98 -1.37
N MET A 40 11.31 -6.94 -0.26
CA MET A 40 11.22 -5.76 0.60
C MET A 40 11.14 -6.17 2.07
N PRO A 41 11.76 -5.43 2.98
CA PRO A 41 11.63 -5.64 4.42
C PRO A 41 10.17 -5.53 4.87
N TYR A 42 9.84 -6.24 5.96
CA TYR A 42 8.48 -6.25 6.51
C TYR A 42 7.99 -4.89 7.03
N THR A 43 8.92 -3.97 7.29
CA THR A 43 8.65 -2.59 7.71
C THR A 43 8.35 -1.65 6.55
N LEU A 44 8.45 -2.11 5.29
CA LEU A 44 8.10 -1.31 4.10
C LEU A 44 6.70 -1.63 3.57
N GLU A 45 5.72 -0.83 3.93
CA GLU A 45 4.34 -1.00 3.48
C GLU A 45 4.11 -0.37 2.09
N VAL A 46 3.49 -1.12 1.18
CA VAL A 46 3.15 -0.63 -0.16
C VAL A 46 1.86 0.18 -0.10
N LEU A 47 1.95 1.45 -0.50
CA LEU A 47 0.80 2.34 -0.65
C LEU A 47 0.04 2.04 -1.95
N ASN A 48 0.77 2.01 -3.07
CA ASN A 48 0.24 1.67 -4.38
C ASN A 48 1.37 1.27 -5.33
N ILE A 49 1.02 0.52 -6.37
CA ILE A 49 1.93 0.21 -7.48
C ILE A 49 1.32 0.78 -8.75
N ASN A 50 2.10 1.57 -9.49
CA ASN A 50 1.65 2.26 -10.71
C ASN A 50 0.41 3.15 -10.48
N GLY A 51 0.21 3.68 -9.27
CA GLY A 51 -0.96 4.48 -8.89
C GLY A 51 -2.20 3.66 -8.53
N GLN A 52 -2.13 2.32 -8.58
CA GLN A 52 -3.22 1.43 -8.19
C GLN A 52 -3.00 0.88 -6.77
N PRO A 53 -3.98 0.98 -5.85
CA PRO A 53 -3.89 0.32 -4.56
C PRO A 53 -3.84 -1.20 -4.70
N VAL A 54 -2.87 -1.85 -4.06
CA VAL A 54 -2.65 -3.31 -4.13
C VAL A 54 -2.54 -3.89 -2.72
N PRO A 55 -3.66 -4.10 -1.99
CA PRO A 55 -3.63 -4.59 -0.61
C PRO A 55 -2.92 -5.94 -0.47
N ALA A 56 -2.99 -6.78 -1.50
CA ALA A 56 -2.30 -8.07 -1.54
C ALA A 56 -0.78 -7.94 -1.33
N ALA A 57 -0.16 -6.82 -1.75
CA ALA A 57 1.27 -6.57 -1.55
C ALA A 57 1.69 -6.52 -0.06
N ASN A 58 0.74 -6.19 0.83
CA ASN A 58 0.95 -6.11 2.28
C ASN A 58 0.29 -7.29 3.03
N SER A 59 -0.20 -8.32 2.32
CA SER A 59 -0.96 -9.42 2.93
C SER A 59 -0.13 -10.41 3.77
N MET A 60 1.20 -10.33 3.70
CA MET A 60 2.09 -11.25 4.41
C MET A 60 2.23 -10.83 5.88
N THR A 61 1.96 -11.78 6.79
CA THR A 61 2.03 -11.57 8.24
C THR A 61 3.42 -11.87 8.81
N GLY A 62 3.83 -11.08 9.81
CA GLY A 62 5.04 -11.29 10.62
C GLY A 62 6.28 -10.52 10.14
N ASN A 63 7.37 -10.68 10.88
CA ASN A 63 8.57 -9.83 10.79
C ASN A 63 9.59 -10.39 9.79
N ARG A 64 9.17 -10.71 8.56
CA ARG A 64 10.03 -11.29 7.52
C ARG A 64 9.87 -10.55 6.20
N ASP A 65 10.97 -10.47 5.46
CA ASP A 65 10.98 -9.84 4.14
C ASP A 65 9.92 -10.47 3.23
N ARG A 66 9.18 -9.59 2.55
CA ARG A 66 8.14 -9.92 1.59
C ARG A 66 8.72 -10.05 0.20
N LYS A 67 8.13 -10.94 -0.59
CA LYS A 67 8.46 -11.13 -2.00
C LYS A 67 7.22 -10.90 -2.84
N LEU A 68 7.27 -9.93 -3.75
CA LEU A 68 6.24 -9.69 -4.75
C LEU A 68 6.69 -10.29 -6.08
N HIS A 69 5.83 -11.07 -6.72
CA HIS A 69 6.07 -11.58 -8.06
C HIS A 69 5.32 -10.73 -9.08
N LEU A 70 6.06 -10.18 -10.03
CA LEU A 70 5.57 -9.28 -11.07
C LEU A 70 5.93 -9.82 -12.46
N GLN A 71 5.16 -9.43 -13.48
CA GLN A 71 5.59 -9.62 -14.86
C GLN A 71 6.79 -8.72 -15.19
N PRO A 72 7.68 -9.11 -16.11
CA PRO A 72 8.74 -8.24 -16.59
C PRO A 72 8.23 -6.89 -17.11
N GLY A 73 8.92 -5.81 -16.77
CA GLY A 73 8.64 -4.46 -17.21
C GLY A 73 8.95 -3.41 -16.13
N GLN A 74 8.48 -2.18 -16.39
CA GLN A 74 8.73 -1.04 -15.51
C GLN A 74 7.64 -0.88 -14.45
N TYR A 75 8.03 -0.58 -13.22
CA TYR A 75 7.09 -0.32 -12.13
C TYR A 75 7.52 0.87 -11.28
N ARG A 76 6.49 1.56 -10.79
CA ARG A 76 6.58 2.59 -9.77
C ARG A 76 5.93 2.07 -8.50
N ILE A 77 6.72 1.68 -7.52
CA ILE A 77 6.24 1.17 -6.23
C ILE A 77 6.32 2.31 -5.22
N ASN A 78 5.17 2.80 -4.77
CA ASN A 78 5.10 3.79 -3.71
C ASN A 78 4.99 3.05 -2.38
N ALA A 79 5.99 3.18 -1.52
CA ALA A 79 6.04 2.51 -0.24
C ALA A 79 6.49 3.47 0.87
N TYR A 80 6.12 3.17 2.10
CA TYR A 80 6.48 3.95 3.28
C TYR A 80 6.95 3.03 4.39
N TYR A 81 7.71 3.58 5.33
CA TYR A 81 8.13 2.85 6.53
C TYR A 81 7.02 2.87 7.57
N GLU A 82 6.76 1.72 8.18
CA GLU A 82 5.90 1.57 9.36
C GLU A 82 6.48 0.52 10.30
N ASP A 83 6.56 0.86 11.58
CA ASP A 83 6.95 -0.07 12.64
C ASP A 83 6.37 0.35 13.99
N VAL A 84 6.44 -0.58 14.95
CA VAL A 84 5.88 -0.44 16.29
C VAL A 84 7.00 -0.44 17.33
N TYR A 85 7.10 0.64 18.09
CA TYR A 85 8.08 0.82 19.14
C TYR A 85 7.45 0.66 20.53
N ASP A 86 8.18 0.05 21.46
CA ASP A 86 7.80 -0.01 22.87
C ASP A 86 8.25 1.28 23.59
N ILE A 87 7.30 1.96 24.23
CA ILE A 87 7.53 3.23 24.95
C ILE A 87 7.28 3.12 26.46
N GLY A 88 6.99 1.91 26.97
CA GLY A 88 6.53 1.72 28.34
C GLY A 88 6.93 0.39 28.98
N GLY A 89 7.97 -0.28 28.47
CA GLY A 89 8.39 -1.60 28.95
C GLY A 89 7.36 -2.69 28.66
N GLY A 90 6.62 -2.54 27.55
CA GLY A 90 5.65 -3.50 27.02
C GLY A 90 4.19 -3.15 27.31
N LEU A 91 3.92 -2.04 28.00
CA LEU A 91 2.57 -1.60 28.34
C LEU A 91 1.95 -0.63 27.33
N SER A 92 2.81 0.05 26.57
CA SER A 92 2.42 1.08 25.61
C SER A 92 3.28 0.96 24.37
N HIS A 93 2.66 1.20 23.22
CA HIS A 93 3.32 1.13 21.93
C HIS A 93 3.08 2.41 21.15
N GLU A 94 4.07 2.80 20.36
CA GLU A 94 3.98 3.90 19.41
C GLU A 94 4.17 3.34 18.00
N VAL A 95 3.28 3.74 17.09
CA VAL A 95 3.39 3.38 15.67
C VAL A 95 3.96 4.58 14.95
N VAL A 96 5.14 4.42 14.37
CA VAL A 96 5.75 5.45 13.52
C VAL A 96 5.47 5.12 12.07
N ARG A 97 5.01 6.12 11.32
CA ARG A 97 4.74 5.99 9.88
C ARG A 97 5.34 7.17 9.13
N THR A 98 6.13 6.89 8.09
CA THR A 98 6.71 7.95 7.27
C THR A 98 5.80 8.40 6.13
N ARG A 99 6.19 9.50 5.49
CA ARG A 99 5.79 9.81 4.11
C ARG A 99 6.25 8.68 3.18
N SER A 100 5.55 8.52 2.05
CA SER A 100 5.94 7.52 1.06
C SER A 100 7.10 7.99 0.19
N ALA A 101 7.85 7.04 -0.32
CA ALA A 101 8.88 7.21 -1.34
C ALA A 101 8.56 6.33 -2.55
N THR A 102 8.99 6.78 -3.71
CA THR A 102 8.78 6.11 -4.98
C THR A 102 10.00 5.31 -5.38
N PHE A 103 9.88 3.98 -5.39
CA PHE A 103 10.88 3.04 -5.87
C PHE A 103 10.63 2.73 -7.35
N MET A 104 11.59 3.06 -8.21
CA MET A 104 11.53 2.81 -9.65
C MET A 104 12.34 1.57 -10.02
N ILE A 105 11.68 0.60 -10.66
CA ILE A 105 12.32 -0.61 -11.17
C ILE A 105 12.01 -0.81 -12.65
N ASP A 106 13.00 -1.31 -13.40
CA ASP A 106 12.84 -1.83 -14.76
C ASP A 106 13.30 -3.28 -14.75
N GLY A 107 12.36 -4.18 -14.50
CA GLY A 107 12.64 -5.59 -14.24
C GLY A 107 12.57 -6.44 -15.50
N LYS A 108 13.58 -7.28 -15.71
CA LYS A 108 13.59 -8.32 -16.75
C LYS A 108 13.27 -9.68 -16.13
N ALA A 109 12.84 -10.62 -16.97
CA ALA A 109 12.61 -12.00 -16.53
C ALA A 109 13.84 -12.57 -15.81
N GLY A 110 13.63 -13.15 -14.63
CA GLY A 110 14.67 -13.66 -13.76
C GLY A 110 15.37 -12.63 -12.88
N ASP A 111 15.00 -11.35 -12.95
CA ASP A 111 15.55 -10.33 -12.06
C ASP A 111 14.98 -10.44 -10.65
N VAL A 112 15.85 -10.17 -9.68
CA VAL A 112 15.47 -9.91 -8.29
C VAL A 112 15.87 -8.47 -7.97
N TRP A 113 14.90 -7.69 -7.51
CA TRP A 113 15.08 -6.32 -7.06
C TRP A 113 14.82 -6.24 -5.55
N THR A 114 15.77 -5.72 -4.79
CA THR A 114 15.62 -5.48 -3.35
C THR A 114 15.31 -4.01 -3.10
N LEU A 115 14.23 -3.73 -2.38
CA LEU A 115 13.93 -2.39 -1.87
C LEU A 115 14.61 -2.25 -0.51
N GLY A 116 15.52 -1.28 -0.40
CA GLY A 116 16.28 -1.00 0.81
C GLY A 116 16.14 0.45 1.24
N PHE A 117 16.41 0.69 2.52
CA PHE A 117 16.50 2.00 3.14
C PHE A 117 17.38 1.89 4.38
N ASP A 118 17.83 3.02 4.91
CA ASP A 118 18.56 3.05 6.17
C ASP A 118 17.55 2.93 7.32
N ALA A 119 17.39 1.72 7.87
CA ALA A 119 16.38 1.44 8.88
C ALA A 119 16.74 2.10 10.23
N PRO A 120 15.79 2.81 10.88
CA PRO A 120 16.04 3.44 12.17
C PRO A 120 16.24 2.39 13.25
N GLU A 121 17.22 2.60 14.14
CA GLU A 121 17.53 1.65 15.22
C GLU A 121 16.61 1.83 16.43
N ASN A 122 15.97 2.99 16.55
CA ASN A 122 15.18 3.39 17.71
C ASN A 122 14.06 4.37 17.34
N LEU A 123 13.16 4.62 18.30
CA LEU A 123 12.00 5.50 18.13
C LEU A 123 12.39 6.92 17.70
N ALA A 124 13.45 7.48 18.27
CA ALA A 124 13.86 8.85 17.96
C ALA A 124 14.33 8.99 16.50
N GLU A 125 15.10 8.02 16.01
CA GLU A 125 15.52 7.96 14.60
C GLU A 125 14.32 7.73 13.66
N ALA A 126 13.37 6.89 14.06
CA ALA A 126 12.17 6.64 13.28
C ALA A 126 11.32 7.90 13.13
N GLN A 127 11.08 8.63 14.23
CA GLN A 127 10.36 9.90 14.23
C GLN A 127 11.08 10.95 13.36
N ALA A 128 12.41 11.03 13.42
CA ALA A 128 13.18 11.95 12.58
C ALA A 128 13.07 11.63 11.07
N MET A 129 12.78 10.38 10.73
CA MET A 129 12.61 9.92 9.35
C MET A 129 11.20 10.20 8.80
N GLU A 130 10.19 10.51 9.62
CA GLU A 130 8.78 10.65 9.22
C GLU A 130 8.61 11.49 7.95
N ASP A 131 9.21 12.68 7.96
CA ASP A 131 9.12 13.61 6.85
C ASP A 131 10.24 13.45 5.82
N ASN A 132 11.26 12.62 6.01
CA ASN A 132 12.39 12.57 5.07
C ASN A 132 12.75 11.15 4.62
N PHE A 133 11.75 10.27 4.60
CA PHE A 133 11.94 8.89 4.16
C PHE A 133 12.47 8.81 2.73
N ALA A 134 13.56 8.07 2.57
CA ALA A 134 14.20 7.77 1.30
C ALA A 134 14.84 6.39 1.36
N GLY A 135 15.03 5.79 0.18
CA GLY A 135 15.62 4.48 0.05
C GLY A 135 16.18 4.26 -1.35
N TRP A 136 16.26 3.00 -1.75
CA TRP A 136 16.71 2.60 -3.08
C TRP A 136 16.09 1.28 -3.51
N ALA A 137 16.02 1.08 -4.82
CA ALA A 137 15.81 -0.23 -5.42
C ALA A 137 17.13 -0.74 -5.99
N GLN A 138 17.51 -1.98 -5.68
CA GLN A 138 18.75 -2.59 -6.17
C GLN A 138 18.48 -3.89 -6.91
N ASN A 139 18.95 -4.01 -8.15
CA ASN A 139 18.94 -5.25 -8.89
C ASN A 139 20.12 -6.13 -8.44
N THR A 140 19.84 -7.29 -7.86
CA THR A 140 20.87 -8.16 -7.26
C THR A 140 21.79 -8.81 -8.32
N ARG A 141 21.29 -8.99 -9.54
CA ARG A 141 22.03 -9.61 -10.65
C ARG A 141 23.03 -8.65 -11.30
N THR A 142 22.61 -7.41 -11.51
CA THR A 142 23.42 -6.39 -12.23
C THR A 142 24.15 -5.45 -11.29
N GLY A 143 23.74 -5.37 -10.02
CA GLY A 143 24.22 -4.38 -9.06
C GLY A 143 23.66 -2.97 -9.27
N GLN A 144 22.81 -2.76 -10.28
CA GLN A 144 22.15 -1.47 -10.51
C GLN A 144 21.39 -1.02 -9.27
N ARG A 145 21.57 0.24 -8.85
CA ARG A 145 20.88 0.85 -7.72
C ARG A 145 20.22 2.15 -8.16
N ASN A 146 18.91 2.24 -7.98
CA ASN A 146 18.09 3.42 -8.28
C ASN A 146 17.68 4.08 -6.95
N PRO A 147 18.00 5.35 -6.70
CA PRO A 147 17.49 6.06 -5.52
C PRO A 147 15.97 6.28 -5.65
N THR A 148 15.29 6.43 -4.52
CA THR A 148 13.86 6.78 -4.52
C THR A 148 13.62 8.25 -4.85
N GLU A 149 12.46 8.54 -5.39
CA GLU A 149 11.90 9.91 -5.48
C GLU A 149 10.90 10.15 -4.34
N PRO A 150 10.58 11.42 -3.99
CA PRO A 150 9.49 11.72 -3.07
C PRO A 150 8.16 11.12 -3.56
N GLY A 151 7.50 10.33 -2.72
CA GLY A 151 6.27 9.65 -3.06
C GLY A 151 5.01 10.50 -2.82
N PRO A 152 3.84 10.02 -3.27
CA PRO A 152 2.58 10.70 -3.03
C PRO A 152 2.27 10.79 -1.52
N ALA A 153 1.55 11.83 -1.14
CA ALA A 153 1.00 11.93 0.21
C ALA A 153 0.03 10.77 0.47
N TYR A 154 0.05 10.25 1.70
CA TYR A 154 -0.96 9.29 2.14
C TYR A 154 -2.31 10.01 2.21
N VAL A 155 -3.19 9.74 1.25
CA VAL A 155 -4.59 10.17 1.34
C VAL A 155 -5.35 9.08 2.09
N SER A 156 -5.80 9.41 3.30
CA SER A 156 -6.63 8.48 4.07
C SER A 156 -7.93 8.20 3.32
N LEU A 157 -8.50 7.00 3.52
CA LEU A 157 -9.78 6.62 2.93
C LEU A 157 -10.90 7.61 3.30
N VAL A 158 -10.81 8.21 4.50
CA VAL A 158 -11.69 9.30 4.95
C VAL A 158 -11.51 10.55 4.08
N GLY A 159 -10.28 10.94 3.78
CA GLY A 159 -9.99 12.06 2.88
C GLY A 159 -10.45 11.83 1.45
N GLN A 160 -10.33 10.59 0.94
CA GLN A 160 -10.85 10.22 -0.39
C GLN A 160 -12.39 10.23 -0.45
N LEU A 161 -13.05 9.74 0.60
CA LEU A 161 -14.51 9.74 0.71
C LEU A 161 -15.07 11.17 0.83
N MET A 162 -14.39 12.04 1.58
CA MET A 162 -14.77 13.45 1.74
C MET A 162 -14.46 14.30 0.49
N GLY A 163 -13.50 13.88 -0.33
CA GLY A 163 -13.06 14.59 -1.54
C GLY A 163 -13.85 14.27 -2.82
N GLY A 164 -14.95 13.52 -2.73
CA GLY A 164 -15.79 13.16 -3.89
C GLY A 164 -15.14 12.16 -4.85
N GLY A 165 -14.09 11.47 -4.42
CA GLY A 165 -13.41 10.45 -5.22
C GLY A 165 -14.19 9.14 -5.24
N ASN A 166 -14.28 8.49 -6.39
CA ASN A 166 -14.75 7.11 -6.51
C ASN A 166 -14.02 6.22 -5.50
N SER A 167 -14.73 5.25 -4.91
CA SER A 167 -14.12 4.24 -4.04
C SER A 167 -12.89 3.61 -4.71
N PRO A 168 -11.78 3.41 -3.99
CA PRO A 168 -10.59 2.82 -4.56
C PRO A 168 -10.93 1.46 -5.17
N THR A 169 -10.67 1.30 -6.47
CA THR A 169 -10.77 0.00 -7.12
C THR A 169 -9.48 -0.76 -6.80
N TYR A 170 -9.61 -1.81 -5.99
CA TYR A 170 -8.48 -2.67 -5.64
C TYR A 170 -8.22 -3.65 -6.77
N SER A 171 -6.95 -3.81 -7.14
CA SER A 171 -6.53 -4.80 -8.15
C SER A 171 -5.68 -5.88 -7.50
N GLU A 172 -5.99 -7.14 -7.80
CA GLU A 172 -5.14 -8.29 -7.44
C GLU A 172 -3.96 -8.47 -8.41
N GLU A 173 -4.06 -7.86 -9.60
CA GLU A 173 -3.04 -7.87 -10.65
C GLU A 173 -2.46 -6.47 -10.86
N VAL A 174 -1.16 -6.41 -11.16
CA VAL A 174 -0.45 -5.20 -11.54
C VAL A 174 0.27 -5.43 -12.86
N LYS A 175 -0.10 -4.66 -13.88
CA LYS A 175 0.61 -4.65 -15.17
C LYS A 175 1.77 -3.64 -15.16
N PRO A 176 2.85 -3.91 -15.91
CA PRO A 176 3.96 -2.98 -16.01
C PRO A 176 3.54 -1.68 -16.71
N LEU A 177 4.24 -0.59 -16.39
CA LEU A 177 4.11 0.70 -17.05
C LEU A 177 4.35 0.52 -18.55
N GLY A 178 3.46 1.07 -19.38
CA GLY A 178 3.50 0.90 -20.84
C GLY A 178 2.78 -0.34 -21.39
N ALA A 179 2.45 -1.34 -20.55
CA ALA A 179 1.56 -2.45 -20.92
C ALA A 179 0.07 -2.14 -20.63
N GLN A 180 -0.22 -0.98 -20.04
CA GLN A 180 -1.55 -0.39 -20.10
C GLN A 180 -1.83 0.02 -21.55
N VAL A 181 -2.34 -0.93 -22.33
CA VAL A 181 -3.02 -0.65 -23.59
C VAL A 181 -4.02 0.46 -23.32
N ALA A 182 -3.91 1.52 -24.12
CA ALA A 182 -4.73 2.73 -24.11
C ALA A 182 -6.05 2.54 -23.33
N ALA A 183 -6.15 3.20 -22.19
CA ALA A 183 -7.46 3.65 -21.76
C ALA A 183 -8.04 4.40 -22.96
N THR A 184 -9.21 3.95 -23.40
CA THR A 184 -10.04 4.55 -24.44
C THR A 184 -9.93 6.08 -24.33
N PRO A 185 -9.75 6.82 -25.45
CA PRO A 185 -9.57 8.26 -25.37
C PRO A 185 -10.68 8.84 -24.50
N ALA A 186 -10.26 9.58 -23.47
CA ALA A 186 -11.16 10.42 -22.71
C ALA A 186 -12.00 11.20 -23.73
N PRO A 187 -13.34 11.24 -23.59
CA PRO A 187 -14.13 12.12 -24.42
C PRO A 187 -13.54 13.52 -24.30
N MET A 188 -13.22 14.10 -25.45
CA MET A 188 -12.80 15.49 -25.57
C MET A 188 -13.68 16.37 -24.70
N ALA A 189 -13.05 17.29 -23.99
CA ALA A 189 -13.70 18.31 -23.18
C ALA A 189 -14.88 18.94 -23.93
N PRO A 190 -16.08 19.02 -23.33
CA PRO A 190 -16.98 20.10 -23.62
C PRO A 190 -16.38 21.38 -23.03
N SER A 191 -16.38 22.40 -23.88
CA SER A 191 -16.08 23.80 -23.59
C SER A 191 -16.52 24.26 -22.20
N GLN A 192 -15.72 25.18 -21.65
CA GLN A 192 -16.02 25.96 -20.45
C GLN A 192 -17.50 26.39 -20.40
N ALA A 193 -18.25 25.77 -19.49
CA ALA A 193 -19.53 26.25 -18.99
C ALA A 193 -19.33 26.67 -17.53
N PRO A 194 -20.08 27.67 -17.03
CA PRO A 194 -19.79 28.30 -15.75
C PRO A 194 -19.87 27.28 -14.61
N ALA A 195 -19.05 27.49 -13.58
CA ALA A 195 -19.03 26.68 -12.37
C ALA A 195 -20.45 26.47 -11.83
N ALA A 196 -21.02 25.29 -12.09
CA ALA A 196 -22.18 24.82 -11.37
C ALA A 196 -21.71 24.55 -9.94
N GLN A 197 -22.24 25.30 -8.99
CA GLN A 197 -22.12 25.01 -7.57
C GLN A 197 -22.60 23.58 -7.36
N GLN A 198 -21.66 22.65 -7.16
CA GLN A 198 -21.99 21.26 -6.91
C GLN A 198 -22.63 21.18 -5.53
N THR A 199 -23.95 21.14 -5.50
CA THR A 199 -24.69 20.74 -4.32
C THR A 199 -24.39 19.26 -4.06
N LEU A 200 -24.00 18.93 -2.83
CA LEU A 200 -23.79 17.57 -2.35
C LEU A 200 -24.92 16.64 -2.84
N PRO A 201 -24.65 15.37 -3.21
CA PRO A 201 -25.72 14.44 -3.55
C PRO A 201 -26.70 14.29 -2.37
N HIS A 202 -27.94 14.73 -2.57
CA HIS A 202 -29.02 14.62 -1.58
C HIS A 202 -29.64 13.21 -1.67
N SER A 203 -28.93 12.24 -1.10
CA SER A 203 -29.41 10.86 -0.99
C SER A 203 -29.76 10.51 0.45
N ASP A 204 -30.62 9.51 0.66
CA ASP A 204 -30.96 9.00 1.99
C ASP A 204 -29.73 8.50 2.77
N ALA A 205 -28.72 7.99 2.05
CA ALA A 205 -27.44 7.60 2.63
C ALA A 205 -26.69 8.83 3.18
N THR A 206 -26.66 9.94 2.43
CA THR A 206 -26.06 11.21 2.87
C THR A 206 -26.72 11.73 4.14
N LEU A 207 -28.06 11.68 4.20
CA LEU A 207 -28.83 12.11 5.37
C LEU A 207 -28.58 11.21 6.59
N THR A 208 -28.52 9.90 6.39
CA THR A 208 -28.23 8.93 7.46
C THR A 208 -26.83 9.16 8.05
N THR A 209 -25.83 9.40 7.21
CA THR A 209 -24.47 9.73 7.66
C THR A 209 -24.43 11.06 8.43
N LEU A 210 -25.12 12.10 7.95
CA LEU A 210 -25.21 13.38 8.67
C LEU A 210 -25.89 13.22 10.04
N GLN A 211 -26.94 12.40 10.14
CA GLN A 211 -27.58 12.08 11.41
C GLN A 211 -26.64 11.34 12.38
N GLN A 212 -25.85 10.39 11.88
CA GLN A 212 -24.87 9.68 12.70
C GLN A 212 -23.75 10.60 13.20
N LEU A 213 -23.22 11.46 12.32
CA LEU A 213 -22.23 12.47 12.70
C LEU A 213 -22.80 13.44 13.74
N TRP A 214 -24.05 13.88 13.57
CA TRP A 214 -24.74 14.70 14.57
C TRP A 214 -24.81 14.03 15.94
N LEU A 215 -25.14 12.73 15.98
CA LEU A 215 -25.23 11.96 17.23
C LEU A 215 -23.88 11.75 17.93
N LEU A 216 -22.77 11.81 17.20
CA LEU A 216 -21.42 11.69 17.75
C LEU A 216 -20.88 13.01 18.33
N LEU A 217 -21.46 14.16 17.97
CA LEU A 217 -21.05 15.46 18.50
C LEU A 217 -21.45 15.62 19.99
N SER A 218 -20.61 16.34 20.74
CA SER A 218 -20.95 16.76 22.10
C SER A 218 -22.08 17.80 22.11
N PRO A 219 -22.83 17.95 23.23
CA PRO A 219 -23.89 18.94 23.35
C PRO A 219 -23.43 20.38 23.06
N GLU A 220 -22.22 20.74 23.45
CA GLU A 220 -21.62 22.06 23.24
C GLU A 220 -21.33 22.30 21.76
N SER A 221 -20.78 21.29 21.08
CA SER A 221 -20.49 21.35 19.64
C SER A 221 -21.77 21.48 18.79
N ARG A 222 -22.84 20.78 19.18
CA ARG A 222 -24.16 20.91 18.52
C ARG A 222 -24.73 22.31 18.69
N LYS A 223 -24.58 22.91 19.87
CA LYS A 223 -25.06 24.26 20.15
C LYS A 223 -24.29 25.31 19.34
N ALA A 224 -22.97 25.19 19.26
CA ALA A 224 -22.14 26.09 18.45
C ALA A 224 -22.48 25.99 16.96
N PHE A 225 -22.75 24.77 16.47
CA PHE A 225 -23.18 24.56 15.08
C PHE A 225 -24.53 25.22 14.77
N LEU A 226 -25.51 25.10 15.67
CA LEU A 226 -26.82 25.77 15.49
C LEU A 226 -26.70 27.29 15.52
N GLN A 227 -25.84 27.84 16.38
CA GLN A 227 -25.59 29.28 16.45
C GLN A 227 -25.00 29.83 15.15
N TRP A 228 -24.05 29.10 14.56
CA TRP A 228 -23.49 29.45 13.25
C TRP A 228 -24.52 29.35 12.12
N ALA A 229 -25.42 28.36 12.16
CA ALA A 229 -26.43 28.18 11.11
C ALA A 229 -27.57 29.22 11.16
N GLU A 230 -27.71 29.96 12.26
CA GLU A 230 -28.67 31.06 12.41
C GLU A 230 -28.11 32.43 11.97
N GLU A 231 -26.80 32.53 11.69
CA GLU A 231 -26.14 33.72 11.10
C GLU A 231 -26.21 33.70 9.56
#